data_AF-A0A7X9R0Q0-F1
#
_entry.id   AF-A0A7X9R0Q0-F1
#
_cell.length_a   1.000
_cell.length_b   1.000
_cell.length_c   1.000
_cell.angle_alpha   90.00
_cell.angle_beta   90.00
_cell.angle_gamma   90.00
#
_symmetry.space_group_name_H-M   'P 1'
#
loop_
_entity.id
_entity.type
_entity.pdbx_description
1 polymer ?
#
loop_
_entity_poly.entity_id
_entity_poly.type
_entity_poly.pdbx_seq_one_letter_code
_entity_poly.pdbx_strand_id
1 'polypeptide(L)'
;MAKLKDVNQKQYRAVIQYDRDFPKYFDLGDLSKNEANVVYALLGEIRDKYSPDGITISYSDIAYMSDNVLKNSDGVYYANTGKHFNRFIEEIQTKLKLVSYKKFIKMDEKGNSVFDDYPLFTEKFRVDHINQELTVHISEAVYQNEILDEVGNIIQNKKRVVDLFNKDDWSETKYLKFGRELHNQLKKYGQNLYRWIAEHRSINPPIPYTKKIN
;
A
#
# COMPACT_ATOMS: atom_id res chain seq x y z
N MET A 1 -27.00 14.88 12.83
CA MET A 1 -25.99 15.19 11.79
C MET A 1 -24.75 14.36 12.08
N ALA A 2 -24.27 13.56 11.13
CA ALA A 2 -22.96 12.91 11.27
C ALA A 2 -21.87 13.99 11.27
N LYS A 3 -20.78 13.81 12.02
CA LYS A 3 -19.69 14.78 12.00
C LYS A 3 -19.11 14.82 10.58
N LEU A 4 -18.73 15.98 10.06
CA LEU A 4 -18.13 16.07 8.70
C LEU A 4 -16.89 15.16 8.53
N LYS A 5 -16.20 14.83 9.64
CA LYS A 5 -15.17 13.78 9.65
C LYS A 5 -15.72 12.44 9.14
N ASP A 6 -16.89 12.02 9.61
CA ASP A 6 -17.56 10.80 9.17
C ASP A 6 -17.99 10.89 7.70
N VAL A 7 -18.34 12.08 7.20
CA VAL A 7 -18.80 12.26 5.82
C VAL A 7 -17.63 12.20 4.82
N ASN A 8 -16.52 12.89 5.11
CA ASN A 8 -15.33 12.87 4.26
C ASN A 8 -14.54 11.55 4.41
N GLN A 9 -14.53 10.92 5.60
CA GLN A 9 -13.96 9.57 5.75
C GLN A 9 -14.82 8.48 5.11
N LYS A 10 -16.14 8.66 4.98
CA LYS A 10 -17.02 7.73 4.26
C LYS A 10 -16.79 7.70 2.75
N GLN A 11 -16.22 8.74 2.15
CA GLN A 11 -15.88 8.75 0.73
C GLN A 11 -14.73 7.81 0.40
N TYR A 12 -13.84 7.55 1.35
CA TYR A 12 -12.70 6.66 1.15
C TYR A 12 -12.94 5.34 1.87
N ARG A 13 -12.33 4.25 1.38
CA ARG A 13 -12.50 2.96 2.05
C ARG A 13 -11.94 3.02 3.46
N ALA A 14 -12.74 2.54 4.41
CA ALA A 14 -12.31 2.42 5.81
C ALA A 14 -11.19 1.39 6.01
N VAL A 15 -10.83 0.63 4.96
CA VAL A 15 -9.95 -0.53 5.05
C VAL A 15 -8.84 -0.43 4.02
N ILE A 16 -7.62 -0.75 4.46
CA ILE A 16 -6.45 -0.92 3.60
C ILE A 16 -6.19 -2.42 3.42
N GLN A 17 -5.87 -2.83 2.20
CA GLN A 17 -5.59 -4.23 1.86
C GLN A 17 -4.53 -4.32 0.77
N TYR A 18 -3.65 -5.30 0.91
CA TYR A 18 -2.63 -5.67 -0.07
C TYR A 18 -2.22 -7.13 0.18
N ASP A 19 -1.51 -7.74 -0.76
CA ASP A 19 -0.98 -9.09 -0.64
C ASP A 19 -0.07 -9.23 0.58
N ARG A 20 -0.21 -10.31 1.34
CA ARG A 20 0.59 -10.55 2.55
C ARG A 20 2.09 -10.66 2.27
N ASP A 21 2.48 -10.97 1.03
CA ASP A 21 3.88 -11.03 0.65
C ASP A 21 4.50 -9.64 0.46
N PHE A 22 3.72 -8.56 0.32
CA PHE A 22 4.25 -7.21 0.11
C PHE A 22 5.30 -6.80 1.16
N PRO A 23 5.03 -6.87 2.49
CA PRO A 23 6.01 -6.49 3.50
C PRO A 23 7.24 -7.40 3.58
N LYS A 24 7.22 -8.57 2.91
CA LYS A 24 8.39 -9.48 2.83
C LYS A 24 9.38 -9.04 1.76
N TYR A 25 8.88 -8.43 0.69
CA TYR A 25 9.70 -8.04 -0.46
C TYR A 25 10.09 -6.56 -0.43
N PHE A 26 9.24 -5.71 0.13
CA PHE A 26 9.41 -4.26 0.12
C PHE A 26 9.50 -3.72 1.53
N ASP A 27 10.71 -3.32 1.93
CA ASP A 27 10.94 -2.59 3.16
C ASP A 27 10.65 -1.09 2.94
N LEU A 28 9.65 -0.56 3.64
CA LEU A 28 9.31 0.86 3.62
C LEU A 28 10.20 1.69 4.57
N GLY A 29 11.11 1.04 5.29
CA GLY A 29 11.98 1.64 6.28
C GLY A 29 11.25 2.08 7.55
N ASP A 30 11.95 2.86 8.37
CA ASP A 30 11.44 3.31 9.66
C ASP A 30 10.54 4.56 9.52
N LEU A 31 9.29 4.34 9.14
CA LEU A 31 8.31 5.42 8.97
C LEU A 31 7.87 6.01 10.32
N SER A 32 7.80 7.34 10.40
CA SER A 32 7.09 8.03 11.47
C SER A 32 5.58 7.74 11.39
N LYS A 33 4.84 8.09 12.46
CA LYS A 33 3.37 7.91 12.49
C LYS A 33 2.69 8.54 11.26
N ASN A 34 3.04 9.80 10.97
CA ASN A 34 2.36 10.55 9.91
C ASN A 34 2.78 10.03 8.52
N GLU A 35 4.03 9.61 8.38
CA GLU A 35 4.52 8.98 7.15
C GLU A 35 3.79 7.67 6.89
N ALA A 36 3.64 6.83 7.92
CA ALA A 36 2.86 5.61 7.80
C ALA A 36 1.41 5.91 7.40
N ASN A 37 0.76 6.91 8.00
CA ASN A 37 -0.62 7.27 7.62
C ASN A 37 -0.74 7.60 6.13
N VAL A 38 0.18 8.40 5.58
CA VAL A 38 0.15 8.75 4.15
C VAL A 38 0.53 7.56 3.28
N VAL A 39 1.64 6.86 3.56
CA VAL A 39 2.10 5.72 2.75
C VAL A 39 1.00 4.66 2.66
N TYR A 40 0.45 4.23 3.79
CA TYR A 40 -0.58 3.19 3.78
C TYR A 40 -1.93 3.68 3.23
N ALA A 41 -2.21 4.99 3.29
CA ALA A 41 -3.34 5.56 2.56
C ALA A 41 -3.15 5.43 1.05
N LEU A 42 -1.97 5.82 0.52
CA LEU A 42 -1.63 5.68 -0.90
C LEU A 42 -1.72 4.22 -1.34
N LEU A 43 -1.10 3.29 -0.61
CA LEU A 43 -1.15 1.85 -0.93
C LEU A 43 -2.60 1.32 -0.96
N GLY A 44 -3.45 1.79 -0.04
CA GLY A 44 -4.86 1.42 -0.02
C GLY A 44 -5.64 1.92 -1.23
N GLU A 45 -5.36 3.12 -1.72
CA GLU A 45 -6.03 3.66 -2.92
C GLU A 45 -5.56 2.96 -4.20
N ILE A 46 -4.32 2.45 -4.24
CA ILE A 46 -3.82 1.80 -5.44
C ILE A 46 -4.61 0.53 -5.77
N ARG A 47 -4.98 -0.25 -4.76
CA ARG A 47 -5.87 -1.40 -4.96
C ARG A 47 -7.16 -1.05 -5.69
N ASP A 48 -7.67 0.15 -5.47
CA ASP A 48 -9.02 0.54 -5.83
C ASP A 48 -9.11 1.32 -7.13
N LYS A 49 -8.04 2.05 -7.46
CA LYS A 49 -7.99 2.99 -8.58
C LYS A 49 -6.90 2.66 -9.59
N TYR A 50 -6.31 1.47 -9.49
CA TYR A 50 -5.20 1.09 -10.38
C TYR A 50 -5.51 1.39 -11.84
N SER A 51 -4.59 2.13 -12.46
CA SER A 51 -4.54 2.41 -13.87
C SER A 51 -3.10 2.24 -14.34
N PRO A 52 -2.86 1.64 -15.52
CA PRO A 52 -1.54 1.62 -16.14
C PRO A 52 -0.95 3.02 -16.36
N ASP A 53 -1.81 4.02 -16.54
CA ASP A 53 -1.43 5.44 -16.71
C ASP A 53 -1.10 6.15 -15.38
N GLY A 54 -1.11 5.41 -14.27
CA GLY A 54 -0.86 5.93 -12.94
C GLY A 54 -2.12 6.41 -12.23
N ILE A 55 -1.95 6.67 -10.93
CA ILE A 55 -3.03 7.09 -10.03
C ILE A 55 -2.69 8.48 -9.52
N THR A 56 -3.52 9.45 -9.88
CA THR A 56 -3.42 10.81 -9.36
C THR A 56 -4.34 10.98 -8.17
N ILE A 57 -3.82 11.51 -7.07
CA ILE A 57 -4.53 11.74 -5.81
C ILE A 57 -4.29 13.19 -5.38
N SER A 58 -5.36 13.91 -5.05
CA SER A 58 -5.25 15.28 -4.57
C SER A 58 -4.64 15.34 -3.17
N TYR A 59 -3.98 16.44 -2.82
CA TYR A 59 -3.44 16.65 -1.48
C TYR A 59 -4.53 16.68 -0.42
N SER A 60 -5.71 17.18 -0.78
CA SER A 60 -6.87 17.18 0.10
C SER A 60 -7.28 15.75 0.43
N ASP A 61 -7.34 14.86 -0.56
CA ASP A 61 -7.69 13.46 -0.36
C ASP A 61 -6.64 12.76 0.50
N ILE A 62 -5.35 12.97 0.21
CA ILE A 62 -4.25 12.43 1.04
C ILE A 62 -4.38 12.91 2.48
N ALA A 63 -4.67 14.20 2.70
CA ALA A 63 -4.84 14.79 4.01
C ALA A 63 -6.03 14.16 4.77
N TYR A 64 -7.18 13.97 4.12
CA TYR A 64 -8.34 13.32 4.72
C TYR A 64 -8.08 11.84 5.05
N MET A 65 -7.46 11.09 4.14
CA MET A 65 -7.17 9.67 4.36
C MET A 65 -6.10 9.42 5.43
N SER A 66 -5.17 10.36 5.62
CA SER A 66 -4.07 10.27 6.59
C SER A 66 -4.37 10.89 7.96
N ASP A 67 -5.58 11.44 8.14
CA ASP A 67 -6.00 12.21 9.31
C ASP A 67 -5.15 13.49 9.54
N ASN A 68 -4.56 14.04 8.48
CA ASN A 68 -3.88 15.34 8.48
C ASN A 68 -4.88 16.47 8.24
N VAL A 69 -5.79 16.65 9.18
CA VAL A 69 -6.91 17.59 9.11
C VAL A 69 -6.89 18.57 10.27
N LEU A 70 -7.37 19.79 10.03
CA LEU A 70 -7.62 20.79 11.06
C LEU A 70 -9.11 20.86 11.35
N LYS A 71 -9.46 21.23 12.59
CA LYS A 71 -10.84 21.38 13.04
C LYS A 71 -11.10 22.85 13.32
N ASN A 72 -12.15 23.42 12.72
CA ASN A 72 -12.56 24.80 13.02
C ASN A 72 -13.40 24.87 14.32
N SER A 73 -13.80 26.09 14.71
CA SER A 73 -14.64 26.35 15.88
C SER A 73 -15.98 25.61 15.86
N ASP A 74 -16.56 25.45 14.67
CA ASP A 74 -17.84 24.78 14.46
C ASP A 74 -17.72 23.25 14.40
N GLY A 75 -16.49 22.73 14.56
CA GLY A 75 -16.18 21.32 14.53
C GLY A 75 -16.13 20.67 13.14
N VAL A 76 -16.06 21.48 12.10
CA VAL A 76 -15.83 21.09 10.71
C VAL A 76 -14.35 20.80 10.50
N TYR A 77 -14.06 19.70 9.82
CA TYR A 77 -12.71 19.29 9.46
C TYR A 77 -12.36 19.73 8.05
N TYR A 78 -11.15 20.27 7.87
CA TYR A 78 -10.61 20.65 6.57
C TYR A 78 -9.18 20.11 6.40
N ALA A 79 -8.82 19.82 5.15
CA ALA A 79 -7.50 19.32 4.79
C ALA A 79 -6.39 20.33 5.15
N ASN A 80 -5.31 19.85 5.77
CA ASN A 80 -4.17 20.69 6.15
C ASN A 80 -3.03 20.58 5.13
N THR A 81 -3.19 21.22 3.97
CA THR A 81 -2.30 21.05 2.80
C THR A 81 -1.34 22.23 2.57
N GLY A 82 -0.96 22.96 3.63
CA GLY A 82 -0.06 24.11 3.53
C GLY A 82 1.39 23.76 3.18
N LYS A 83 2.30 24.76 3.23
CA LYS A 83 3.72 24.61 2.86
C LYS A 83 4.44 23.45 3.57
N HIS A 84 4.10 23.18 4.82
CA HIS A 84 4.65 22.02 5.55
C HIS A 84 4.22 20.69 4.95
N PHE A 85 2.98 20.59 4.46
CA PHE A 85 2.48 19.40 3.79
C PHE A 85 3.16 19.21 2.43
N ASN A 86 3.43 20.29 1.68
CA ASN A 86 4.19 20.20 0.43
C ASN A 86 5.55 19.53 0.65
N ARG A 87 6.34 20.06 1.59
CA ARG A 87 7.64 19.48 1.94
C ARG A 87 7.51 18.03 2.42
N PHE A 88 6.50 17.73 3.22
CA PHE A 88 6.24 16.38 3.69
C PHE A 88 5.95 15.41 2.53
N ILE A 89 5.19 15.82 1.51
CA ILE A 89 4.93 15.01 0.33
C ILE A 89 6.21 14.79 -0.50
N GLU A 90 7.08 15.79 -0.64
CA GLU A 90 8.39 15.64 -1.30
C GLU A 90 9.28 14.62 -0.57
N GLU A 91 9.30 14.66 0.76
CA GLU A 91 10.02 13.70 1.61
C GLU A 91 9.47 12.27 1.43
N ILE A 92 8.14 12.12 1.39
CA ILE A 92 7.48 10.84 1.10
C ILE A 92 7.84 10.33 -0.30
N GLN A 93 7.77 11.18 -1.32
CA GLN A 93 8.12 10.81 -2.69
C GLN A 93 9.57 10.31 -2.77
N THR A 94 10.50 11.05 -2.14
CA THR A 94 11.93 10.69 -2.13
C THR A 94 12.15 9.32 -1.48
N LYS A 95 11.50 9.07 -0.33
CA LYS A 95 11.59 7.76 0.34
C LYS A 95 11.02 6.63 -0.52
N LEU A 96 9.81 6.81 -1.03
CA LEU A 96 9.11 5.76 -1.78
C LEU A 96 9.75 5.44 -3.14
N LYS A 97 10.45 6.40 -3.77
CA LYS A 97 11.23 6.15 -4.99
C LYS A 97 12.41 5.19 -4.77
N LEU A 98 12.91 5.10 -3.54
CA LEU A 98 14.03 4.21 -3.19
C LEU A 98 13.56 2.84 -2.71
N VAL A 99 12.25 2.63 -2.55
CA VAL A 99 11.69 1.37 -2.09
C VAL A 99 11.71 0.37 -3.23
N SER A 100 12.43 -0.72 -3.02
CA SER A 100 12.59 -1.75 -4.03
C SER A 100 12.86 -3.12 -3.43
N TYR A 101 12.48 -4.16 -4.18
CA TYR A 101 12.79 -5.53 -3.84
C TYR A 101 14.15 -5.91 -4.45
N LYS A 102 15.13 -6.18 -3.59
CA LYS A 102 16.46 -6.63 -4.00
C LYS A 102 16.51 -8.15 -4.01
N LYS A 103 16.41 -8.73 -5.20
CA LYS A 103 16.46 -10.18 -5.40
C LYS A 103 17.91 -10.62 -5.53
N PHE A 104 18.38 -11.46 -4.61
CA PHE A 104 19.69 -12.08 -4.72
C PHE A 104 19.78 -13.00 -5.94
N ILE A 105 20.87 -12.89 -6.69
CA ILE A 105 21.15 -13.73 -7.85
C ILE A 105 22.24 -14.76 -7.52
N LYS A 106 23.42 -14.28 -7.13
CA LYS A 106 24.59 -15.11 -6.83
C LYS A 106 25.62 -14.34 -6.02
N MET A 107 26.52 -15.08 -5.38
CA MET A 107 27.70 -14.55 -4.69
C MET A 107 28.95 -15.14 -5.34
N ASP A 108 29.99 -14.31 -5.51
CA ASP A 108 31.29 -14.78 -5.96
C ASP A 108 32.12 -15.39 -4.82
N GLU A 109 33.25 -16.01 -5.16
CA GLU A 109 34.17 -16.62 -4.19
C GLU A 109 34.81 -15.62 -3.21
N LYS A 110 34.73 -14.31 -3.51
CA LYS A 110 35.23 -13.21 -2.68
C LYS A 110 34.15 -12.64 -1.75
N GLY A 111 32.94 -13.18 -1.78
CA GLY A 111 31.81 -12.74 -0.97
C GLY A 111 31.01 -11.56 -1.56
N ASN A 112 31.31 -11.11 -2.78
CA ASN A 112 30.52 -10.07 -3.44
C ASN A 112 29.24 -10.67 -4.01
N SER A 113 28.12 -9.98 -3.78
CA SER A 113 26.80 -10.44 -4.19
C SER A 113 26.24 -9.60 -5.33
N VAL A 114 25.58 -10.25 -6.28
CA VAL A 114 24.83 -9.62 -7.37
C VAL A 114 23.34 -9.70 -7.05
N PHE A 115 22.65 -8.57 -7.20
CA PHE A 115 21.21 -8.46 -6.98
C PHE A 115 20.54 -7.85 -8.20
N ASP A 116 19.33 -8.32 -8.50
CA ASP A 116 18.40 -7.58 -9.36
C ASP A 116 17.54 -6.67 -8.49
N ASP A 117 17.26 -5.47 -8.99
CA ASP A 117 16.47 -4.48 -8.28
C ASP A 117 15.10 -4.28 -8.94
N TYR A 118 14.03 -4.48 -8.17
CA TYR A 118 12.64 -4.35 -8.64
C TYR A 118 11.95 -3.23 -7.86
N PRO A 119 11.85 -1.99 -8.41
CA PRO A 119 11.29 -0.85 -7.69
C PRO A 119 9.79 -1.02 -7.45
N LEU A 120 9.28 -0.48 -6.33
CA LEU A 120 7.85 -0.49 -6.00
C LEU A 120 7.06 0.41 -6.95
N PHE A 121 7.57 1.62 -7.16
CA PHE A 121 7.02 2.62 -8.07
C PHE A 121 7.96 2.84 -9.26
N THR A 122 7.40 3.13 -10.42
CA THR A 122 8.20 3.54 -11.58
C THR A 122 8.76 4.95 -11.41
N GLU A 123 9.71 5.32 -12.27
CA GLU A 123 10.31 6.66 -12.28
C GLU A 123 9.29 7.79 -12.56
N LYS A 124 8.11 7.46 -13.12
CA LYS A 124 7.00 8.39 -13.39
C LYS A 124 6.29 8.90 -12.13
N PHE A 125 6.80 8.60 -10.94
CA PHE A 125 6.27 9.15 -9.69
C PHE A 125 6.47 10.68 -9.65
N ARG A 126 5.37 11.44 -9.81
CA ARG A 126 5.33 12.90 -9.92
C ARG A 126 4.62 13.54 -8.72
N VAL A 127 5.14 14.69 -8.32
CA VAL A 127 4.53 15.63 -7.38
C VAL A 127 4.24 16.92 -8.12
N ASP A 128 3.01 17.43 -8.01
CA ASP A 128 2.58 18.69 -8.61
C ASP A 128 2.05 19.63 -7.51
N HIS A 129 2.90 20.56 -7.05
CA HIS A 129 2.52 21.52 -6.03
C HIS A 129 1.59 22.63 -6.53
N ILE A 130 1.49 22.84 -7.84
CA ILE A 130 0.60 23.85 -8.42
C ILE A 130 -0.83 23.35 -8.36
N ASN A 131 -1.05 22.13 -8.85
CA ASN A 131 -2.36 21.49 -8.83
C ASN A 131 -2.66 20.81 -7.48
N GLN A 132 -1.67 20.71 -6.59
CA GLN A 132 -1.74 19.98 -5.33
C GLN A 132 -2.11 18.51 -5.53
N GLU A 133 -1.35 17.84 -6.38
CA GLU A 133 -1.59 16.45 -6.78
C GLU A 133 -0.33 15.60 -6.66
N LEU A 134 -0.55 14.31 -6.38
CA LEU A 134 0.46 13.28 -6.33
C LEU A 134 0.10 12.17 -7.32
N THR A 135 0.99 11.85 -8.25
CA THR A 135 0.74 10.80 -9.25
C THR A 135 1.72 9.64 -9.05
N VAL A 136 1.22 8.48 -8.63
CA VAL A 136 2.00 7.25 -8.42
C VAL A 136 1.77 6.25 -9.55
N HIS A 137 2.81 5.53 -9.93
CA HIS A 137 2.75 4.46 -10.93
C HIS A 137 3.39 3.22 -10.33
N ILE A 138 2.60 2.19 -10.03
CA ILE A 138 3.17 0.92 -9.53
C ILE A 138 3.95 0.25 -10.66
N SER A 139 5.07 -0.35 -10.29
CA SER A 139 5.88 -1.16 -11.20
C SER A 139 5.15 -2.41 -11.67
N GLU A 140 5.22 -2.70 -12.96
CA GLU A 140 4.74 -3.96 -13.55
C GLU A 140 5.86 -5.01 -13.67
N ALA A 141 7.03 -4.74 -13.06
CA ALA A 141 8.19 -5.61 -13.17
C ALA A 141 7.89 -7.02 -12.66
N VAL A 142 8.34 -8.01 -13.44
CA VAL A 142 8.23 -9.44 -13.14
C VAL A 142 9.45 -9.85 -12.33
N TYR A 143 9.30 -10.06 -11.02
CA TYR A 143 10.42 -10.47 -10.16
C TYR A 143 10.51 -11.99 -9.98
N GLN A 144 9.50 -12.72 -10.43
CA GLN A 144 9.49 -14.17 -10.46
C GLN A 144 8.84 -14.65 -11.75
N ASN A 145 9.57 -15.41 -12.56
CA ASN A 145 9.06 -16.00 -13.80
C ASN A 145 8.24 -17.26 -13.50
N GLU A 146 7.32 -17.56 -14.42
CA GLU A 146 6.62 -18.82 -14.44
C GLU A 146 7.59 -19.96 -14.79
N ILE A 147 7.47 -21.09 -14.10
CA ILE A 147 8.22 -22.32 -14.41
C ILE A 147 7.21 -23.45 -14.57
N LEU A 148 7.29 -24.13 -15.71
CA LEU A 148 6.49 -25.31 -16.04
C LEU A 148 7.32 -26.58 -15.80
N ASP A 149 6.66 -27.67 -15.42
CA ASP A 149 7.26 -29.00 -15.44
C ASP A 149 7.37 -29.54 -16.88
N GLU A 150 8.00 -30.70 -17.05
CA GLU A 150 8.16 -31.37 -18.36
C GLU A 150 6.84 -31.76 -19.03
N VAL A 151 5.72 -31.75 -18.27
CA VAL A 151 4.37 -32.12 -18.70
C VAL A 151 3.50 -30.88 -18.96
N GLY A 152 4.03 -29.67 -18.70
CA GLY A 152 3.35 -28.39 -18.89
C GLY A 152 2.53 -27.89 -17.70
N ASN A 153 2.62 -28.50 -16.51
CA ASN A 153 1.98 -27.99 -15.30
C ASN A 153 2.81 -26.87 -14.67
N ILE A 154 2.14 -25.85 -14.12
CA ILE A 154 2.81 -24.74 -13.45
C ILE A 154 3.38 -25.20 -12.10
N ILE A 155 4.71 -25.25 -11.99
CA ILE A 155 5.43 -25.49 -10.72
C ILE A 155 5.55 -24.17 -9.94
N GLN A 156 5.76 -23.06 -10.65
CA GLN A 156 5.96 -21.76 -10.04
C GLN A 156 5.18 -20.71 -10.81
N ASN A 157 4.29 -20.00 -10.13
CA ASN A 157 3.53 -18.89 -10.72
C ASN A 157 4.42 -17.68 -11.00
N LYS A 158 4.13 -16.97 -12.08
CA LYS A 158 4.66 -15.63 -12.33
C LYS A 158 4.23 -14.67 -11.22
N LYS A 159 5.14 -13.84 -10.71
CA LYS A 159 4.80 -12.75 -9.77
C LYS A 159 5.29 -11.40 -10.30
N ARG A 160 4.39 -10.42 -10.31
CA ARG A 160 4.69 -9.02 -10.60
C ARG A 160 4.46 -8.13 -9.38
N VAL A 161 5.13 -7.00 -9.34
CA VAL A 161 4.97 -6.03 -8.25
C VAL A 161 3.52 -5.51 -8.18
N VAL A 162 2.89 -5.22 -9.32
CA VAL A 162 1.49 -4.79 -9.38
C VAL A 162 0.50 -5.79 -8.78
N ASP A 163 0.76 -7.09 -8.95
CA ASP A 163 -0.12 -8.15 -8.43
C ASP A 163 -0.15 -8.16 -6.89
N LEU A 164 0.77 -7.46 -6.20
CA LEU A 164 0.73 -7.32 -4.74
C LEU A 164 -0.36 -6.36 -4.26
N PHE A 165 -0.87 -5.50 -5.15
CA PHE A 165 -1.84 -4.46 -4.81
C PHE A 165 -3.12 -4.56 -5.62
N ASN A 166 -3.04 -5.10 -6.83
CA ASN A 166 -4.17 -5.23 -7.72
C ASN A 166 -4.21 -6.65 -8.29
N LYS A 167 -5.11 -7.47 -7.75
CA LYS A 167 -5.44 -8.80 -8.28
C LYS A 167 -6.91 -8.85 -8.65
N ASP A 168 -7.20 -9.59 -9.71
CA ASP A 168 -8.57 -9.84 -10.20
C ASP A 168 -9.39 -10.63 -9.19
N ASP A 169 -8.78 -11.64 -8.54
CA ASP A 169 -9.41 -12.40 -7.47
C ASP A 169 -8.56 -12.44 -6.19
N TRP A 170 -9.11 -11.84 -5.13
CA TRP A 170 -8.53 -11.85 -3.79
C TRP A 170 -8.91 -13.09 -2.98
N SER A 171 -9.88 -13.88 -3.42
CA SER A 171 -10.38 -15.07 -2.71
C SER A 171 -9.31 -16.17 -2.58
N GLU A 172 -8.45 -16.28 -3.59
CA GLU A 172 -7.36 -17.26 -3.66
C GLU A 172 -6.04 -16.72 -3.07
N THR A 173 -5.99 -15.44 -2.70
CA THR A 173 -4.78 -14.77 -2.21
C THR A 173 -4.84 -14.58 -0.71
N LYS A 174 -3.73 -14.91 -0.03
CA LYS A 174 -3.55 -14.48 1.37
C LYS A 174 -3.23 -12.99 1.38
N TYR A 175 -4.17 -12.17 1.87
CA TYR A 175 -4.01 -10.73 1.96
C TYR A 175 -3.95 -10.24 3.40
N LEU A 176 -3.32 -9.10 3.61
CA LEU A 176 -3.36 -8.34 4.86
C LEU A 176 -4.50 -7.32 4.74
N LYS A 177 -5.38 -7.22 5.75
CA LYS A 177 -6.50 -6.28 5.78
C LYS A 177 -6.67 -5.62 7.15
N PHE A 178 -6.71 -4.28 7.20
CA PHE A 178 -6.88 -3.55 8.47
C PHE A 178 -7.63 -2.22 8.31
N GLY A 179 -8.29 -1.80 9.39
CA GLY A 179 -9.03 -0.54 9.44
C GLY A 179 -8.10 0.68 9.47
N ARG A 180 -8.28 1.59 8.50
CA ARG A 180 -7.53 2.83 8.33
C ARG A 180 -7.69 3.79 9.51
N GLU A 181 -8.92 3.94 10.01
CA GLU A 181 -9.21 4.85 11.12
C GLU A 181 -8.44 4.45 12.39
N LEU A 182 -8.56 3.19 12.81
CA LEU A 182 -7.85 2.68 13.97
C LEU A 182 -6.33 2.78 13.77
N HIS A 183 -5.83 2.41 12.59
CA HIS A 183 -4.42 2.56 12.25
C HIS A 183 -3.94 4.01 12.44
N ASN A 184 -4.66 5.01 11.95
CA ASN A 184 -4.25 6.40 12.01
C ASN A 184 -4.30 6.98 13.44
N GLN A 185 -5.14 6.43 14.31
CA GLN A 185 -5.23 6.84 15.72
C GLN A 185 -4.01 6.37 16.54
N LEU A 186 -3.43 5.23 16.19
CA LEU A 186 -2.32 4.62 16.93
C LEU A 186 -1.02 5.44 16.84
N LYS A 187 -0.11 5.20 17.79
CA LYS A 187 1.29 5.67 17.72
C LYS A 187 2.10 4.76 16.80
N LYS A 188 3.25 5.22 16.33
CA LYS A 188 4.15 4.51 15.38
C LYS A 188 4.27 2.99 15.65
N TYR A 189 4.74 2.58 16.82
CA TYR A 189 4.90 1.16 17.12
C TYR A 189 3.56 0.42 17.29
N GLY A 190 2.52 1.11 17.73
CA GLY A 190 1.15 0.57 17.74
C GLY A 190 0.64 0.27 16.32
N GLN A 191 0.98 1.12 15.34
CA GLN A 191 0.66 0.88 13.93
C GLN A 191 1.37 -0.36 13.40
N ASN A 192 2.66 -0.50 13.68
CA ASN A 192 3.45 -1.67 13.28
C ASN A 192 2.86 -2.95 13.88
N LEU A 193 2.57 -2.95 15.18
CA LEU A 193 1.96 -4.09 15.86
C LEU A 193 0.56 -4.40 15.29
N TYR A 194 -0.26 -3.38 15.04
CA TYR A 194 -1.59 -3.58 14.48
C TYR A 194 -1.56 -4.21 13.09
N ARG A 195 -0.65 -3.76 12.20
CA ARG A 195 -0.44 -4.37 10.88
C ARG A 195 0.06 -5.81 11.01
N TRP A 196 1.03 -6.06 11.89
CA TRP A 196 1.55 -7.41 12.15
C TRP A 196 0.47 -8.36 12.68
N ILE A 197 -0.39 -7.92 13.59
CA ILE A 197 -1.55 -8.72 14.06
C ILE A 197 -2.52 -8.97 12.90
N ALA A 198 -2.78 -7.96 12.06
CA ALA A 198 -3.69 -8.11 10.92
C ALA A 198 -3.21 -9.18 9.91
N GLU A 199 -1.90 -9.37 9.73
CA GLU A 199 -1.34 -10.46 8.91
C GLU A 199 -1.76 -11.86 9.38
N HIS A 200 -1.99 -12.01 10.68
CA HIS A 200 -2.32 -13.28 11.31
C HIS A 200 -3.83 -13.49 11.48
N ARG A 201 -4.66 -12.45 11.26
CA ARG A 201 -6.13 -12.56 11.30
C ARG A 201 -6.71 -13.14 10.02
N SER A 202 -6.04 -13.00 8.88
CA SER A 202 -6.50 -13.45 7.56
C SER A 202 -6.45 -14.97 7.34
N ILE A 203 -6.36 -15.78 8.40
CA ILE A 203 -6.05 -17.22 8.32
C ILE A 203 -7.30 -18.11 8.14
N ASN A 204 -8.52 -17.58 8.14
CA ASN A 204 -9.70 -18.41 7.88
C ASN A 204 -10.06 -18.43 6.38
N PRO A 205 -9.85 -19.54 5.64
CA PRO A 205 -10.73 -19.83 4.52
C PRO A 205 -12.18 -19.87 5.05
N PRO A 206 -13.19 -19.53 4.23
CA PRO A 206 -14.58 -19.76 4.62
C PRO A 206 -14.70 -21.24 4.98
N ILE A 207 -15.07 -21.54 6.24
CA ILE A 207 -15.52 -22.87 6.61
C ILE A 207 -16.67 -23.17 5.64
N PRO A 208 -16.57 -24.19 4.78
CA PRO A 208 -17.68 -24.54 3.91
C PRO A 208 -18.83 -24.93 4.84
N TYR A 209 -19.84 -24.06 4.93
CA TYR A 209 -21.14 -24.43 5.47
C TYR A 209 -21.69 -25.49 4.51
N THR A 210 -21.41 -26.76 4.81
CA THR A 210 -22.20 -27.86 4.28
C THR A 210 -23.58 -27.72 4.88
N LYS A 211 -24.43 -26.97 4.19
CA LYS A 211 -25.87 -27.06 4.34
C LYS A 211 -26.26 -28.45 3.84
N LYS A 212 -26.22 -29.46 4.72
CA LYS A 212 -27.02 -30.66 4.48
C LYS A 212 -28.46 -30.22 4.60
N ILE A 213 -29.10 -30.00 3.46
CA ILE A 213 -30.55 -29.99 3.32
C ILE A 213 -30.91 -31.25 2.56
N ASN A 214 -31.88 -31.95 3.15
CA ASN A 214 -32.52 -33.23 2.83
C ASN A 214 -31.71 -34.47 3.21
#